data_AF-A0A7W7HCH1-F1
#
_entry.id   AF-A0A7W7HCH1-F1
#
_cell.length_a   1.000
_cell.length_b   1.000
_cell.length_c   1.000
_cell.angle_alpha   90.00
_cell.angle_beta   90.00
_cell.angle_gamma   90.00
#
_symmetry.space_group_name_H-M   'P 1'
#
loop_
_entity.id
_entity.type
_entity.pdbx_description
1 polymer ?
#
loop_
_entity_poly.entity_id
_entity_poly.type
_entity_poly.pdbx_seq_one_letter_code
_entity_poly.pdbx_strand_id
1 'polypeptide(L)'
;MFVRLIGRKLRSSHLMWDVAQRGWFADGPVILDFGLSRVEITHRKFDECAITWDQIDMSVPIDWYEHFDWRSDPNAALRQARDRPLRAVNIIERTTSADWRPRVLHAVEFLFDGARLAIYNAMDENGITDVPEAELPAAHWRRVHVA
;
A
#
# COMPACT_ATOMS: atom_id res chain seq x y z
N MET A 1 4.03 11.73 8.08
CA MET A 1 2.71 11.46 8.71
C MET A 1 1.60 11.78 7.72
N PHE A 2 0.58 10.92 7.62
CA PHE A 2 -0.46 10.94 6.59
C PHE A 2 -1.20 12.28 6.40
N VAL A 3 -1.45 13.03 7.49
CA VAL A 3 -2.10 14.35 7.43
C VAL A 3 -1.40 15.31 6.45
N ARG A 4 -0.08 15.22 6.30
CA ARG A 4 0.70 16.07 5.38
C ARG A 4 0.48 15.72 3.90
N LEU A 5 -0.07 14.54 3.62
CA LEU A 5 -0.36 14.08 2.27
C LEU A 5 -1.77 14.46 1.81
N ILE A 6 -2.65 14.87 2.72
CA ILE A 6 -4.02 15.29 2.36
C ILE A 6 -3.98 16.50 1.43
N GLY A 7 -4.77 16.45 0.36
CA GLY A 7 -4.79 17.42 -0.73
C GLY A 7 -3.62 17.31 -1.72
N ARG A 8 -2.60 16.49 -1.43
CA ARG A 8 -1.47 16.24 -2.34
C ARG A 8 -1.84 15.20 -3.39
N LYS A 9 -1.28 15.34 -4.59
CA LYS A 9 -1.48 14.39 -5.68
C LYS A 9 -0.47 13.26 -5.61
N LEU A 10 -0.92 12.03 -5.90
CA LEU A 10 -0.02 10.92 -6.17
C LEU A 10 0.68 11.16 -7.52
N ARG A 11 1.99 11.36 -7.53
CA ARG A 11 2.78 11.65 -8.74
C ARG A 11 3.14 10.39 -9.49
N SER A 12 3.59 9.39 -8.74
CA SER A 12 3.95 8.07 -9.22
C SER A 12 3.84 7.09 -8.08
N SER A 13 3.85 5.82 -8.45
CA SER A 13 4.03 4.71 -7.53
C SER A 13 5.12 3.81 -8.08
N HIS A 14 5.82 3.11 -7.18
CA HIS A 14 6.89 2.21 -7.56
C HIS A 14 6.77 0.91 -6.81
N LEU A 15 6.91 -0.19 -7.56
CA LEU A 15 6.95 -1.54 -7.02
C LEU A 15 8.30 -2.17 -7.34
N MET A 16 8.80 -2.99 -6.43
CA MET A 16 9.95 -3.84 -6.68
C MET A 16 9.58 -4.93 -7.69
N TRP A 17 10.35 -5.08 -8.74
CA TRP A 17 10.04 -5.94 -9.87
C TRP A 17 11.11 -7.01 -10.05
N ASP A 18 10.70 -8.27 -10.04
CA ASP A 18 11.55 -9.40 -10.38
C ASP A 18 11.68 -9.46 -11.91
N VAL A 19 12.86 -9.10 -12.42
CA VAL A 19 13.18 -9.11 -13.85
C VAL A 19 13.24 -10.54 -14.37
N ALA A 20 13.72 -11.49 -13.57
CA ALA A 20 13.83 -12.90 -13.94
C ALA A 20 12.45 -13.57 -14.06
N GLN A 21 11.56 -13.30 -13.10
CA GLN A 21 10.18 -13.83 -13.11
C GLN A 21 9.21 -12.95 -13.89
N ARG A 22 9.65 -11.77 -14.34
CA ARG A 22 8.85 -10.79 -15.08
C ARG A 22 7.57 -10.42 -14.33
N GLY A 23 7.69 -10.22 -13.03
CA GLY A 23 6.56 -10.06 -12.12
C GLY A 23 6.83 -9.08 -10.99
N TRP A 24 5.75 -8.65 -10.35
CA TRP A 24 5.83 -7.87 -9.12
C TRP A 24 6.32 -8.78 -7.99
N PHE A 25 7.37 -8.35 -7.29
CA PHE A 25 7.84 -8.98 -6.07
C PHE A 25 7.06 -8.42 -4.87
N ALA A 26 6.01 -9.14 -4.46
CA ALA A 26 5.02 -8.67 -3.48
C ALA A 26 5.54 -8.56 -2.04
N ASP A 27 6.63 -9.25 -1.71
CA ASP A 27 7.37 -9.08 -0.44
C ASP A 27 8.05 -7.70 -0.33
N GLY A 28 8.30 -7.06 -1.47
CA GLY A 28 8.89 -5.72 -1.54
C GLY A 28 7.90 -4.62 -1.14
N PRO A 29 8.40 -3.43 -0.78
CA PRO A 29 7.55 -2.31 -0.41
C PRO A 29 6.72 -1.79 -1.59
N VAL A 30 5.52 -1.31 -1.28
CA VAL A 30 4.74 -0.45 -2.17
C VAL A 30 5.07 1.00 -1.86
N ILE A 31 5.63 1.72 -2.83
CA ILE A 31 6.04 3.12 -2.67
C ILE A 31 5.03 4.02 -3.38
N LEU A 32 4.47 4.98 -2.64
CA LEU A 32 3.57 6.02 -3.17
C LEU A 32 4.26 7.38 -3.05
N ASP A 33 4.54 8.02 -4.20
CA ASP A 33 5.26 9.29 -4.27
C ASP A 33 4.30 10.48 -4.42
N PHE A 34 4.31 11.40 -3.46
CA PHE A 34 3.54 12.65 -3.49
C PHE A 34 4.39 13.88 -3.86
N GLY A 35 5.62 13.64 -4.33
CA GLY A 35 6.62 14.61 -4.78
C GLY A 35 7.41 15.28 -3.65
N LEU A 36 6.77 15.60 -2.52
CA LEU A 36 7.46 16.15 -1.33
C LEU A 36 7.83 15.08 -0.30
N SER A 37 7.15 13.93 -0.37
CA SER A 37 7.36 12.81 0.55
C SER A 37 6.82 11.56 -0.12
N ARG A 38 7.49 10.45 0.14
CA ARG A 38 7.12 9.10 -0.26
C ARG A 38 6.68 8.34 0.96
N VAL A 39 5.53 7.68 0.87
CA VAL A 39 5.12 6.69 1.86
C VAL A 39 5.44 5.30 1.32
N GLU A 40 6.04 4.49 2.17
CA GLU A 40 6.46 3.13 1.85
C GLU A 40 5.67 2.19 2.76
N ILE A 41 5.00 1.20 2.17
CA ILE A 41 4.15 0.26 2.90
C ILE A 41 4.61 -1.16 2.59
N THR A 42 4.85 -1.92 3.64
CA THR A 42 5.21 -3.33 3.55
C THR A 42 4.45 -4.13 4.59
N HIS A 43 3.48 -4.91 4.16
CA HIS A 43 2.91 -5.98 4.98
C HIS A 43 3.95 -7.08 5.17
N ARG A 44 4.01 -7.63 6.38
CA ARG A 44 4.82 -8.78 6.74
C ARG A 44 4.08 -9.59 7.78
N LYS A 45 4.12 -10.91 7.71
CA LYS A 45 3.36 -11.79 8.62
C LYS A 45 1.87 -11.43 8.64
N PHE A 46 1.11 -12.14 9.46
CA PHE A 46 -0.35 -12.01 9.45
C PHE A 46 -0.86 -10.63 9.92
N ASP A 47 -0.08 -9.93 10.74
CA ASP A 47 -0.53 -8.71 11.42
C ASP A 47 0.53 -7.62 11.59
N GLU A 48 1.66 -7.72 10.89
CA GLU A 48 2.67 -6.66 10.87
C GLU A 48 2.59 -5.87 9.56
N CYS A 49 2.63 -4.55 9.67
CA CYS A 49 2.69 -3.65 8.53
C CYS A 49 3.66 -2.53 8.86
N ALA A 50 4.77 -2.47 8.13
CA ALA A 50 5.69 -1.35 8.17
C ALA A 50 5.11 -0.21 7.34
N ILE A 51 5.04 0.98 7.92
CA ILE A 51 4.70 2.22 7.22
C ILE A 51 5.82 3.20 7.53
N THR A 52 6.60 3.53 6.51
CA THR A 52 7.75 4.42 6.62
C THR A 52 7.64 5.58 5.64
N TRP A 53 8.49 6.59 5.83
CA TRP A 53 8.53 7.79 5.01
C TRP A 53 9.96 8.06 4.58
N ASP A 54 10.15 8.20 3.27
CA ASP A 54 11.39 8.67 2.66
C ASP A 54 12.65 7.90 3.11
N GLN A 55 12.54 6.61 3.43
CA GLN A 55 13.66 5.76 3.85
C GLN A 55 14.35 5.08 2.67
N ILE A 56 13.62 4.82 1.59
CA ILE A 56 14.16 4.12 0.42
C ILE A 56 14.74 5.14 -0.55
N ASP A 57 16.04 5.07 -0.83
CA ASP A 57 16.64 5.82 -1.91
C ASP A 57 16.41 5.09 -3.23
N MET A 58 15.51 5.65 -4.05
CA MET A 58 15.13 5.09 -5.34
C MET A 58 16.10 5.46 -6.47
N SER A 59 17.08 6.34 -6.21
CA SER A 59 18.14 6.66 -7.16
C SER A 59 19.27 5.62 -7.14
N VAL A 60 19.31 4.81 -6.09
CA VAL A 60 20.29 3.73 -5.93
C VAL A 60 19.68 2.44 -6.49
N PRO A 61 20.41 1.69 -7.34
CA PRO A 61 19.98 0.38 -7.78
C PRO A 61 19.71 -0.56 -6.60
N ILE A 62 18.79 -1.49 -6.76
CA ILE A 62 18.55 -2.52 -5.75
C ILE A 62 19.77 -3.46 -5.73
N ASP A 63 20.63 -3.31 -4.72
CA ASP A 63 21.86 -4.11 -4.56
C ASP A 63 21.59 -5.51 -3.95
N TRP A 64 20.34 -5.80 -3.62
CA TRP A 64 19.92 -7.14 -3.23
C TRP A 64 19.54 -7.93 -4.46
N TYR A 65 20.41 -8.89 -4.83
CA TYR A 65 20.25 -9.81 -5.96
C TYR A 65 20.07 -9.10 -7.32
N GLU A 66 20.95 -9.39 -8.27
CA GLU A 66 21.06 -8.70 -9.57
C GLU A 66 19.81 -8.72 -10.49
N HIS A 67 18.69 -9.29 -10.04
CA HIS A 67 17.47 -9.46 -10.84
C HIS A 67 16.31 -8.56 -10.40
N PHE A 68 16.49 -7.63 -9.47
CA PHE A 68 15.42 -6.70 -9.08
C PHE A 68 15.62 -5.29 -9.63
N ASP A 69 14.51 -4.66 -10.02
CA ASP A 69 14.46 -3.27 -10.47
C ASP A 69 13.20 -2.56 -9.97
N TRP A 70 13.15 -1.23 -10.03
CA TRP A 70 11.97 -0.44 -9.72
C TRP A 70 11.07 -0.29 -10.95
N ARG A 71 9.81 -0.70 -10.82
CA ARG A 71 8.80 -0.52 -11.86
C ARG A 71 7.76 0.52 -11.45
N SER A 72 7.63 1.56 -12.27
CA SER A 72 6.65 2.63 -12.05
C SER A 72 5.25 2.23 -12.52
N ASP A 73 4.24 2.44 -11.68
CA ASP A 73 2.80 2.27 -11.94
C ASP A 73 2.37 0.96 -12.65
N PRO A 74 2.88 -0.23 -12.28
CA PRO A 74 2.53 -1.47 -12.99
C PRO A 74 1.10 -1.94 -12.72
N ASN A 75 0.48 -1.54 -11.61
CA ASN A 75 -0.87 -1.95 -11.20
C ASN A 75 -1.95 -0.95 -11.67
N ALA A 76 -3.13 -1.45 -12.06
CA ALA A 76 -4.23 -0.62 -12.54
C ALA A 76 -4.81 0.34 -11.48
N ALA A 77 -4.97 -0.09 -10.24
CA ALA A 77 -5.45 0.75 -9.14
C ALA A 77 -4.47 1.90 -8.84
N LEU A 78 -3.16 1.62 -8.91
CA LEU A 78 -2.12 2.67 -8.81
C LEU A 78 -2.25 3.71 -9.92
N ARG A 79 -2.43 3.26 -11.17
CA ARG A 79 -2.65 4.16 -12.31
C ARG A 79 -3.94 4.97 -12.17
N GLN A 80 -5.01 4.38 -11.63
CA GLN A 80 -6.26 5.10 -11.39
C GLN A 80 -6.09 6.21 -10.36
N ALA A 81 -5.29 6.00 -9.31
CA ALA A 81 -5.02 6.99 -8.27
C ALA A 81 -4.08 8.13 -8.70
N ARG A 82 -3.28 7.92 -9.76
CA ARG A 82 -2.28 8.88 -10.24
C ARG A 82 -2.90 10.25 -10.59
N ASP A 83 -2.16 11.30 -10.26
CA ASP A 83 -2.50 12.72 -10.44
C ASP A 83 -3.77 13.21 -9.73
N ARG A 84 -4.38 12.37 -8.88
CA ARG A 84 -5.55 12.72 -8.08
C ARG A 84 -5.15 13.17 -6.68
N PRO A 85 -5.80 14.20 -6.12
CA PRO A 85 -5.58 14.61 -4.74
C PRO A 85 -6.04 13.53 -3.75
N LEU A 86 -5.23 13.24 -2.73
CA LEU A 86 -5.61 12.42 -1.60
C LEU A 86 -6.61 13.17 -0.71
N ARG A 87 -7.71 12.50 -0.35
CA ARG A 87 -8.81 13.06 0.44
C ARG A 87 -8.85 12.51 1.86
N ALA A 88 -8.54 11.23 2.01
CA ALA A 88 -8.48 10.57 3.30
C ALA A 88 -7.55 9.36 3.27
N VAL A 89 -7.06 8.98 4.43
CA VAL A 89 -6.38 7.73 4.70
C VAL A 89 -7.12 7.00 5.81
N ASN A 90 -7.36 5.71 5.61
CA ASN A 90 -7.99 4.85 6.60
C ASN A 90 -7.15 3.60 6.82
N ILE A 91 -7.25 3.04 8.02
CA ILE A 91 -6.80 1.69 8.33
C ILE A 91 -8.02 0.78 8.31
N ILE A 92 -7.90 -0.30 7.55
CA ILE A 92 -8.92 -1.35 7.47
C ILE A 92 -8.48 -2.46 8.41
N GLU A 93 -9.30 -2.75 9.40
CA GLU A 93 -9.07 -3.80 10.38
C GLU A 93 -10.02 -4.97 10.15
N ARG A 94 -9.50 -6.19 10.24
CA ARG A 94 -10.32 -7.39 10.39
C ARG A 94 -10.55 -7.65 11.87
N THR A 95 -11.81 -7.72 12.29
CA THR A 95 -12.16 -8.19 13.62
C THR A 95 -12.08 -9.72 13.64
N THR A 96 -11.45 -10.26 14.67
CA THR A 96 -11.32 -11.71 14.87
C THR A 96 -12.07 -12.15 16.13
N SER A 97 -12.37 -13.43 16.25
CA SER A 97 -12.92 -14.03 17.46
C SER A 97 -11.86 -14.33 18.53
N ALA A 98 -10.59 -14.02 18.27
CA ALA A 98 -9.49 -14.31 19.17
C ALA A 98 -9.31 -13.18 20.19
N ASP A 99 -9.44 -13.49 21.48
CA ASP A 99 -9.35 -12.50 22.57
C ASP A 99 -7.99 -11.78 22.63
N TRP A 100 -6.90 -12.47 22.28
CA TRP A 100 -5.54 -11.93 22.34
C TRP A 100 -5.22 -10.98 21.18
N ARG A 101 -5.94 -11.08 20.04
CA ARG A 101 -5.82 -10.20 18.87
C ARG A 101 -7.18 -9.99 18.21
N PRO A 102 -8.08 -9.23 18.87
CA PRO A 102 -9.45 -9.05 18.40
C PRO A 102 -9.51 -8.20 17.13
N ARG A 103 -8.43 -7.48 16.80
CA ARG A 103 -8.31 -6.62 15.62
C ARG A 103 -6.95 -6.81 14.97
N VAL A 104 -6.95 -6.97 13.66
CA VAL A 104 -5.75 -7.15 12.85
C VAL A 104 -5.78 -6.14 11.71
N LEU A 105 -4.68 -5.41 11.52
CA LEU A 105 -4.55 -4.51 10.38
C LEU A 105 -4.56 -5.35 9.10
N HIS A 106 -5.56 -5.13 8.26
CA HIS A 106 -5.70 -5.80 6.97
C HIS A 106 -5.17 -4.92 5.84
N ALA A 107 -5.52 -3.63 5.82
CA ALA A 107 -5.09 -2.74 4.74
C ALA A 107 -4.87 -1.30 5.19
N VAL A 108 -4.03 -0.60 4.43
CA VAL A 108 -3.93 0.86 4.44
C VAL A 108 -4.65 1.37 3.20
N GLU A 109 -5.75 2.09 3.42
CA GLU A 109 -6.62 2.63 2.38
C GLU A 109 -6.33 4.11 2.14
N PHE A 110 -6.15 4.47 0.89
CA PHE A 110 -6.00 5.82 0.39
C PHE A 110 -7.21 6.16 -0.50
N LEU A 111 -7.99 7.14 -0.05
CA LEU A 111 -9.12 7.66 -0.81
C LEU A 111 -8.68 8.89 -1.56
N PHE A 112 -8.56 8.76 -2.88
CA PHE A 112 -8.27 9.85 -3.79
C PHE A 112 -9.57 10.41 -4.38
N ASP A 113 -9.48 11.58 -5.02
CA ASP A 113 -10.60 12.17 -5.73
C ASP A 113 -11.10 11.26 -6.87
N GLY A 114 -12.21 10.56 -6.63
CA GLY A 114 -12.80 9.60 -7.57
C GLY A 114 -12.01 8.30 -7.79
N ALA A 115 -11.07 7.96 -6.90
CA ALA A 115 -10.33 6.70 -6.96
C ALA A 115 -10.03 6.16 -5.56
N ARG A 116 -10.02 4.84 -5.43
CA ARG A 116 -9.69 4.16 -4.19
C ARG A 116 -8.47 3.29 -4.43
N LEU A 117 -7.57 3.27 -3.45
CA LEU A 117 -6.40 2.41 -3.45
C LEU A 117 -6.24 1.82 -2.06
N ALA A 118 -6.19 0.50 -1.95
CA ALA A 118 -5.86 -0.19 -0.71
C ALA A 118 -4.64 -1.09 -0.91
N ILE A 119 -3.67 -0.96 -0.01
CA ILE A 119 -2.53 -1.86 0.10
C ILE A 119 -2.81 -2.79 1.27
N TYR A 120 -3.06 -4.06 0.97
CA TYR A 120 -3.60 -5.03 1.93
C TYR A 120 -2.64 -6.20 2.16
N ASN A 121 -2.84 -6.91 3.26
CA ASN A 121 -2.14 -8.13 3.57
C ASN A 121 -2.70 -9.28 2.71
N ALA A 122 -1.90 -9.76 1.77
CA ALA A 122 -2.22 -10.83 0.83
C ALA A 122 -1.55 -12.15 1.25
N MET A 123 -1.70 -12.53 2.53
CA MET A 123 -0.98 -13.64 3.17
C MET A 123 0.50 -13.32 3.38
N ASP A 124 0.78 -12.36 4.24
CA ASP A 124 2.12 -11.94 4.66
C ASP A 124 2.92 -11.17 3.60
N GLU A 125 2.37 -11.04 2.39
CA GLU A 125 2.84 -10.23 1.26
C GLU A 125 1.94 -9.00 1.04
N ASN A 126 2.39 -8.07 0.20
CA ASN A 126 1.56 -6.94 -0.21
C ASN A 126 0.58 -7.33 -1.33
N GLY A 127 -0.68 -6.93 -1.18
CA GLY A 127 -1.68 -6.90 -2.23
C GLY A 127 -2.12 -5.47 -2.54
N ILE A 128 -2.58 -5.22 -3.75
CA ILE A 128 -3.13 -3.92 -4.18
C ILE A 128 -4.51 -4.11 -4.79
N THR A 129 -5.49 -3.32 -4.34
CA THR A 129 -6.85 -3.34 -4.88
C THR A 129 -7.50 -1.95 -4.90
N ASP A 130 -8.42 -1.73 -5.82
CA ASP A 130 -9.39 -0.62 -5.81
C ASP A 130 -10.77 -1.07 -5.27
N VAL A 131 -11.03 -2.39 -5.21
CA VAL A 131 -12.30 -3.00 -4.77
C VAL A 131 -12.53 -2.79 -3.26
N PRO A 132 -13.66 -2.20 -2.83
CA PRO A 132 -14.01 -2.00 -1.42
C PRO A 132 -14.19 -3.29 -0.62
N GLU A 133 -13.99 -3.22 0.70
CA GLU A 133 -14.14 -4.37 1.62
C GLU A 133 -15.53 -4.97 1.65
N ALA A 134 -16.57 -4.17 1.37
CA ALA A 134 -17.95 -4.64 1.34
C ALA A 134 -18.18 -5.75 0.29
N GLU A 135 -17.27 -5.86 -0.68
CA GLU A 135 -17.27 -6.85 -1.75
C GLU A 135 -16.29 -8.01 -1.48
N LEU A 136 -15.56 -7.97 -0.35
CA LEU A 136 -14.72 -9.07 0.14
C LEU A 136 -15.55 -10.09 0.94
N PRO A 137 -15.04 -11.32 1.19
CA PRO A 137 -15.76 -12.31 1.99
C PRO A 137 -16.26 -11.74 3.32
N ALA A 138 -17.45 -12.20 3.75
CA ALA A 138 -18.09 -11.71 4.96
C ALA A 138 -17.18 -11.85 6.18
N ALA A 139 -16.63 -10.72 6.62
CA ALA A 139 -15.91 -10.57 7.86
C ALA A 139 -16.37 -9.29 8.56
N HIS A 140 -16.07 -9.19 9.85
CA HIS A 140 -16.33 -7.99 10.63
C HIS A 140 -15.24 -6.96 10.37
N TRP A 141 -15.39 -6.22 9.27
CA TRP A 141 -14.47 -5.15 8.88
C TRP A 141 -14.73 -3.89 9.68
N ARG A 142 -13.65 -3.22 10.11
CA ARG A 142 -13.71 -1.90 10.74
C ARG A 142 -12.81 -0.96 9.95
N ARG A 143 -13.36 0.18 9.56
CA ARG A 143 -12.60 1.28 8.94
C ARG A 143 -12.29 2.32 10.00
N VAL A 144 -11.01 2.61 10.20
CA VAL A 144 -10.50 3.61 11.15
C VAL A 144 -9.90 4.76 10.35
N HIS A 145 -10.49 5.95 10.45
CA HIS A 145 -9.96 7.13 9.80
C HIS A 145 -8.70 7.64 10.51
N VAL A 146 -7.64 7.94 9.75
CA VAL A 146 -6.34 8.37 10.32
C VAL A 146 -5.81 9.68 9.73
N ALA A 147 -6.30 10.14 8.57
CA ALA A 147 -5.99 11.45 8.00
C ALA A 147 -7.02 11.85 6.93
#